data_AF-A0A1H9LP64-F1
#
_entry.id   AF-A0A1H9LP64-F1
#
_cell.length_a   1.000
_cell.length_b   1.000
_cell.length_c   1.000
_cell.angle_alpha   90.00
_cell.angle_beta   90.00
_cell.angle_gamma   90.00
#
_symmetry.space_group_name_H-M   'P 1'
#
loop_
_entity.id
_entity.type
_entity.pdbx_description
1 polymer ?
#
loop_
_entity_poly.entity_id
_entity_poly.type
_entity_poly.pdbx_seq_one_letter_code
_entity_poly.pdbx_strand_id
1 'polypeptide(L)'
;MDSISKSFTHYKNGVGIEKDINLKSLRKTYITWVHQVMQKETGLLTSHSTAKVLESYYIDPQILSVVERGAVEIKIFGQNSSL
;
A
#
# COMPACT_ATOMS: atom_id res chain seq x y z
N MET A 1 -6.43 23.43 -7.44
CA MET A 1 -5.55 22.46 -6.74
C MET A 1 -5.10 23.11 -5.45
N ASP A 2 -5.35 22.48 -4.30
CA ASP A 2 -4.99 22.98 -2.97
C ASP A 2 -3.46 23.00 -2.75
N SER A 3 -3.00 23.71 -1.73
CA SER A 3 -1.56 23.85 -1.43
C SER A 3 -0.87 22.52 -1.19
N ILE A 4 -1.53 21.55 -0.54
CA ILE A 4 -0.96 20.23 -0.25
C ILE A 4 -0.74 19.46 -1.55
N SER A 5 -1.74 19.44 -2.42
CA SER A 5 -1.65 18.80 -3.73
C SER A 5 -0.52 19.40 -4.60
N LYS A 6 -0.31 20.72 -4.55
CA LYS A 6 0.82 21.38 -5.24
C LYS A 6 2.17 20.98 -4.64
N SER A 7 2.28 20.97 -3.31
CA SER A 7 3.49 20.54 -2.61
C SER A 7 3.85 19.10 -2.94
N PHE A 8 2.87 18.20 -2.97
CA PHE A 8 3.09 16.81 -3.38
C PHE A 8 3.71 16.74 -4.79
N THR A 9 3.13 17.43 -5.76
CA THR A 9 3.65 17.46 -7.14
C THR A 9 5.08 18.03 -7.20
N HIS A 10 5.35 19.10 -6.45
CA HIS A 10 6.69 19.68 -6.38
C HIS A 10 7.74 18.67 -5.90
N TYR A 11 7.48 18.02 -4.76
CA TYR A 11 8.42 17.02 -4.22
C TYR A 11 8.52 15.77 -5.10
N LYS A 12 7.40 15.30 -5.68
CA LYS A 12 7.38 14.19 -6.65
C LYS A 12 8.35 14.45 -7.80
N ASN A 13 8.29 15.66 -8.38
CA ASN A 13 9.15 16.06 -9.48
C ASN A 13 10.61 16.20 -9.02
N GLY A 14 10.83 16.76 -7.81
CA GLY A 14 12.17 16.93 -7.25
C GLY A 14 12.95 15.63 -7.03
N VAL A 15 12.26 14.51 -6.80
CA VAL A 15 12.88 13.18 -6.68
C VAL A 15 12.89 12.37 -7.98
N GLY A 16 12.47 12.97 -9.10
CA GLY A 16 12.50 12.33 -10.42
C GLY A 16 11.43 11.25 -10.64
N ILE A 17 10.32 11.27 -9.90
CA ILE A 17 9.22 10.32 -10.16
C ILE A 17 8.43 10.77 -11.39
N GLU A 18 8.68 10.10 -12.51
CA GLU A 18 8.01 10.35 -13.80
C GLU A 18 6.58 9.79 -13.86
N LYS A 19 6.26 8.83 -12.99
CA LYS A 19 4.92 8.22 -12.95
C LYS A 19 3.85 9.29 -12.70
N ASP A 20 2.73 9.17 -13.41
CA ASP A 20 1.55 10.00 -13.16
C ASP A 20 0.83 9.54 -11.88
N ILE A 21 1.30 10.08 -10.75
CA ILE A 21 0.72 9.89 -9.42
C ILE A 21 0.40 11.23 -8.79
N ASN A 22 -0.61 11.23 -7.93
CA ASN A 22 -1.05 12.39 -7.17
C ASN A 22 -1.15 12.03 -5.67
N LEU A 23 -1.54 13.01 -4.86
CA LEU A 23 -1.68 12.82 -3.41
C LEU A 23 -2.66 11.69 -3.03
N LYS A 24 -3.72 11.45 -3.83
CA LYS A 24 -4.64 10.33 -3.59
C LYS A 24 -3.92 8.99 -3.82
N SER A 25 -3.04 8.90 -4.81
CA SER A 25 -2.20 7.71 -5.03
C SER A 25 -1.37 7.40 -3.79
N LEU A 26 -0.71 8.42 -3.21
CA LEU A 26 0.07 8.25 -1.97
C LEU A 26 -0.79 7.72 -0.82
N ARG A 27 -2.00 8.28 -0.63
CA ARG A 27 -2.95 7.79 0.38
C ARG A 27 -3.33 6.32 0.16
N LYS A 28 -3.59 5.89 -1.08
CA LYS A 28 -3.91 4.49 -1.40
C LYS A 28 -2.74 3.57 -1.08
N THR A 29 -1.53 3.96 -1.47
CA THR A 29 -0.32 3.21 -1.15
C THR A 29 -0.16 3.04 0.35
N TYR A 30 -0.25 4.12 1.13
CA TYR A 30 -0.19 4.06 2.59
C TYR A 30 -1.24 3.09 3.17
N ILE A 31 -2.51 3.25 2.80
CA ILE A 31 -3.60 2.41 3.34
C ILE A 31 -3.41 0.94 2.95
N THR A 32 -2.93 0.65 1.74
CA THR A 32 -2.67 -0.73 1.29
C THR A 32 -1.59 -1.40 2.14
N TRP A 33 -0.49 -0.71 2.44
CA TRP A 33 0.56 -1.24 3.31
C TRP A 33 0.11 -1.38 4.77
N VAL A 34 -0.67 -0.44 5.29
CA VAL A 34 -1.31 -0.61 6.60
C VAL A 34 -2.22 -1.83 6.62
N HIS A 35 -3.00 -2.03 5.54
CA HIS A 35 -3.91 -3.17 5.44
C HIS A 35 -3.21 -4.51 5.39
N GLN A 36 -2.08 -4.58 4.69
CA GLN A 36 -1.25 -5.78 4.65
C GLN A 36 -0.86 -6.27 6.06
N VAL A 37 -0.59 -5.34 6.99
CA VAL A 37 -0.18 -5.65 8.37
C VAL A 37 -1.39 -5.80 9.32
N MET A 38 -2.33 -4.86 9.27
CA MET A 38 -3.39 -4.71 10.28
C MET A 38 -4.72 -5.38 9.89
N GLN A 39 -4.88 -5.73 8.61
CA GLN A 39 -6.06 -6.45 8.11
C GLN A 39 -7.37 -5.75 8.53
N LYS A 40 -8.23 -6.43 9.30
CA LYS A 40 -9.53 -5.92 9.76
C LYS A 40 -9.43 -4.65 10.62
N GLU A 41 -8.29 -4.40 11.25
CA GLU A 41 -8.07 -3.23 12.11
C GLU A 41 -7.64 -1.97 11.33
N THR A 42 -7.42 -2.07 10.02
CA THR A 42 -7.04 -0.94 9.16
C THR A 42 -7.96 0.27 9.31
N GLY A 43 -9.27 0.04 9.49
CA GLY A 43 -10.25 1.10 9.67
C GLY A 43 -10.00 1.95 10.91
N LEU A 44 -9.44 1.36 11.98
CA LEU A 44 -9.11 2.06 13.22
C LEU A 44 -8.00 3.09 13.01
N LEU A 45 -6.96 2.75 12.25
CA LEU A 45 -5.81 3.62 12.01
C LEU A 45 -6.03 4.63 10.89
N THR A 46 -6.97 4.37 9.99
CA THR A 46 -7.17 5.17 8.78
C THR A 46 -8.48 5.96 8.79
N SER A 47 -9.27 5.83 9.86
CA SER A 47 -10.54 6.52 10.07
C SER A 47 -11.59 6.29 8.96
N HIS A 48 -11.63 5.09 8.39
CA HIS A 48 -12.66 4.71 7.41
C HIS A 48 -13.81 3.96 8.09
N SER A 49 -15.03 4.24 7.66
CA SER A 49 -16.26 3.76 8.32
C SER A 49 -16.54 2.27 8.11
N THR A 50 -16.13 1.68 6.98
CA THR A 50 -16.41 0.27 6.67
C THR A 50 -15.28 -0.39 5.89
N ALA A 51 -15.11 -1.70 6.06
CA ALA A 51 -14.16 -2.51 5.30
C ALA A 51 -14.43 -2.44 3.78
N LYS A 52 -15.71 -2.44 3.38
CA LYS A 52 -16.11 -2.33 1.97
C LYS A 52 -15.54 -1.09 1.29
N VAL A 53 -15.52 0.05 1.99
CA VAL A 53 -14.95 1.30 1.46
C VAL A 53 -13.44 1.19 1.28
N LEU A 54 -12.74 0.55 2.23
CA LEU A 54 -11.30 0.30 2.12
C LEU A 54 -10.98 -0.57 0.90
N GLU A 55 -11.64 -1.71 0.78
CA GLU A 55 -11.44 -2.68 -0.30
C GLU A 55 -11.77 -2.11 -1.68
N SER A 56 -12.83 -1.32 -1.79
CA SER A 56 -13.30 -0.81 -3.09
C SER A 56 -12.49 0.37 -3.61
N TYR A 57 -11.91 1.19 -2.72
CA TYR A 57 -11.37 2.49 -3.11
C TYR A 57 -9.92 2.74 -2.73
N TYR A 58 -9.40 2.07 -1.69
CA TYR A 58 -8.11 2.40 -1.10
C TYR A 58 -7.08 1.29 -1.19
N ILE A 59 -7.50 0.04 -1.09
CA ILE A 59 -6.64 -1.13 -1.15
C ILE A 59 -6.32 -1.43 -2.62
N ASP A 60 -5.03 -1.56 -2.94
CA ASP A 60 -4.55 -2.05 -4.24
C ASP A 60 -4.34 -3.58 -4.18
N PRO A 61 -5.21 -4.39 -4.81
CA PRO A 61 -5.12 -5.84 -4.75
C PRO A 61 -3.88 -6.39 -5.49
N GLN A 62 -3.30 -5.65 -6.43
CA GLN A 62 -2.10 -6.10 -7.13
C GLN A 62 -0.89 -6.11 -6.20
N ILE A 63 -0.77 -5.11 -5.33
CA ILE A 63 0.30 -5.05 -4.32
C ILE A 63 0.16 -6.23 -3.36
N LEU A 64 -1.04 -6.50 -2.84
CA LEU A 64 -1.28 -7.61 -1.92
C LEU A 64 -0.92 -8.96 -2.56
N SER A 65 -1.36 -9.19 -3.80
CA SER A 65 -1.03 -10.40 -4.55
C SER A 65 0.49 -10.59 -4.76
N VAL A 66 1.22 -9.50 -5.05
CA VAL A 66 2.69 -9.54 -5.18
C VAL A 66 3.35 -9.88 -3.84
N VAL A 67 2.87 -9.31 -2.73
CA VAL A 67 3.39 -9.61 -1.39
C VAL A 67 3.13 -11.07 -1.00
N GLU A 68 1.92 -11.57 -1.20
CA GLU A 68 1.55 -12.96 -0.93
C GLU A 68 2.40 -13.94 -1.75
N ARG A 69 2.52 -13.67 -3.05
CA ARG A 69 3.38 -14.45 -3.94
C ARG A 69 4.84 -14.42 -3.47
N GLY A 70 5.35 -13.24 -3.08
CA GLY A 70 6.67 -13.10 -2.49
C GLY A 70 6.84 -13.93 -1.22
N ALA A 71 5.84 -13.98 -0.33
CA ALA A 71 5.91 -14.80 0.88
C ALA A 71 5.96 -16.31 0.59
N VAL A 72 5.35 -16.77 -0.52
CA VAL A 72 5.39 -18.16 -0.96
C VAL A 72 6.71 -18.49 -1.68
N GLU A 73 7.10 -17.66 -2.64
CA GLU A 73 8.24 -17.89 -3.53
C GLU A 73 9.59 -17.57 -2.87
N ILE A 74 9.64 -16.55 -2.01
CA ILE A 74 10.85 -16.09 -1.30
C ILE A 74 11.01 -16.84 0.03
N LYS A 75 10.62 -18.11 0.10
CA LYS A 75 11.03 -19.03 1.18
C LYS A 75 12.53 -19.32 1.06
N ILE A 76 13.37 -18.38 1.49
CA ILE A 76 14.83 -18.49 1.44
C ILE A 76 15.42 -19.22 2.67
N PHE A 77 14.67 -19.38 3.77
CA PHE A 77 15.14 -20.17 4.93
C PHE A 77 14.03 -21.05 5.51
N GLY A 78 14.22 -22.37 5.43
CA GLY A 78 13.32 -23.36 6.03
C GLY A 78 13.14 -24.66 5.24
N GLN A 79 14.22 -25.25 4.69
CA GLN A 79 14.24 -26.70 4.58
C GLN A 79 14.73 -27.23 5.93
N ASN A 80 13.84 -27.96 6.62
CA ASN A 80 14.27 -28.93 7.61
C ASN A 80 15.18 -29.91 6.88
N SER A 81 16.48 -29.82 7.13
CA SER A 81 17.38 -30.96 6.95
C SER A 81 16.93 -32.03 7.93
N SER A 82 16.06 -32.92 7.45
CA SER A 82 15.82 -34.22 8.05
C SER A 82 17.04 -35.11 7.82
N LEU A 83 17.85 -35.25 8.87
CA LEU A 83 18.62 -36.46 9.19
C LEU A 83 18.60 -36.62 10.72
#